data_AF-A0A3Z6QQY7-F1
#
_entry.id   AF-A0A3Z6QQY7-F1
#
_cell.length_a   1.000
_cell.length_b   1.000
_cell.length_c   1.000
_cell.angle_alpha   90.00
_cell.angle_beta   90.00
_cell.angle_gamma   90.00
#
_symmetry.space_group_name_H-M   'P 1'
#
loop_
_entity.id
_entity.type
_entity.pdbx_description
1 polymer ?
#
loop_
_entity_poly.entity_id
_entity_poly.type
_entity_poly.pdbx_seq_one_letter_code
_entity_poly.pdbx_strand_id
1 'polypeptide(L)' 'MKRMTVKAFKERLSRFPDDALCCGTFWLASDFLALDSSLTEDDIDAAMELAQHCHDANDGFNWSHLQWAIDEVKRGG' A
#
# COMPACT_ATOMS: atom_id res chain seq x y z
N MET A 1 12.27 8.92 -1.40
CA MET A 1 11.06 8.13 -1.10
C MET A 1 9.84 9.05 -1.07
N LYS A 2 8.72 8.67 -1.67
CA LYS A 2 7.45 9.41 -1.55
C LYS A 2 6.59 8.66 -0.55
N ARG A 3 6.19 9.32 0.54
CA ARG A 3 5.26 8.72 1.51
C ARG A 3 3.96 8.27 0.83
N MET A 4 3.46 7.12 1.24
CA MET A 4 2.23 6.48 0.78
C MET A 4 1.00 7.14 1.43
N THR A 5 0.72 8.38 1.04
CA THR A 5 -0.41 9.16 1.56
C THR A 5 -1.55 9.28 0.55
N VAL A 6 -2.77 9.55 1.04
CA VAL A 6 -3.94 9.86 0.20
C VAL A 6 -3.67 11.07 -0.71
N LYS A 7 -2.95 12.09 -0.21
CA LYS A 7 -2.55 13.25 -1.03
C LYS A 7 -1.68 12.84 -2.22
N ALA A 8 -0.63 12.05 -1.96
CA ALA A 8 0.25 11.56 -3.01
C ALA A 8 -0.50 10.64 -4.01
N PHE A 9 -1.45 9.84 -3.53
CA PHE A 9 -2.29 9.01 -4.38
C PHE A 9 -3.21 9.86 -5.28
N LYS A 10 -3.87 10.87 -4.74
CA LYS A 10 -4.68 11.83 -5.53
C LYS A 10 -3.84 12.55 -6.59
N GLU A 11 -2.63 12.99 -6.26
CA GLU A 11 -1.70 13.61 -7.21
C GLU A 11 -1.21 12.64 -8.31
N ARG A 12 -1.17 11.33 -8.04
CA ARG A 12 -0.91 10.30 -9.07
C ARG A 12 -2.13 10.14 -9.98
N LEU A 13 -3.32 10.04 -9.40
CA LEU A 13 -4.56 9.86 -10.15
C LEU A 13 -4.94 11.08 -11.00
N SER A 14 -4.66 12.30 -10.53
CA SER A 14 -4.95 13.54 -11.26
C SER A 14 -4.16 13.72 -12.56
N ARG A 15 -3.27 12.79 -12.89
CA ARG A 15 -2.53 12.76 -14.16
C ARG A 15 -3.33 12.09 -15.27
N PHE A 16 -4.42 11.41 -14.93
CA PHE A 16 -5.35 10.79 -15.87
C PHE A 16 -6.60 11.67 -16.02
N PRO A 17 -7.29 11.64 -17.18
CA PRO A 17 -8.59 12.27 -17.34
C PRO A 17 -9.63 11.71 -16.36
N ASP A 18 -10.55 12.55 -15.90
CA ASP A 18 -11.60 12.17 -14.94
C ASP A 18 -12.57 11.08 -15.49
N ASP A 19 -12.69 10.97 -16.83
CA ASP A 19 -13.55 10.01 -17.52
C ASP A 19 -12.82 8.72 -17.94
N ALA A 20 -11.55 8.56 -17.58
CA ALA A 20 -10.81 7.34 -17.86
C ALA A 20 -11.40 6.15 -17.08
N LEU A 21 -11.70 5.05 -17.78
CA LEU A 21 -12.13 3.80 -17.14
C LEU A 21 -10.99 3.24 -16.28
N CYS A 22 -11.27 2.91 -15.02
CA CYS A 22 -10.27 2.35 -14.11
C CYS A 22 -10.84 1.34 -13.11
N CYS A 23 -9.99 0.40 -12.68
CA CYS A 23 -10.23 -0.53 -11.58
C CYS A 23 -9.02 -0.47 -10.64
N GLY A 24 -9.25 -0.49 -9.33
CA GLY A 24 -8.18 -0.49 -8.34
C GLY A 24 -8.68 -0.77 -6.94
N THR A 25 -7.78 -1.20 -6.07
CA THR A 25 -8.02 -1.36 -4.64
C THR A 25 -7.41 -0.19 -3.89
N PHE A 26 -8.04 0.19 -2.77
CA PHE A 26 -7.61 1.29 -1.93
C PHE A 26 -7.43 0.77 -0.51
N TRP A 27 -6.22 0.93 0.03
CA TRP A 27 -5.83 0.47 1.34
C TRP A 27 -5.29 1.66 2.15
N LEU A 28 -5.59 1.67 3.44
CA LEU A 28 -5.26 2.71 4.39
C LEU A 28 -4.38 2.15 5.52
N ALA A 29 -3.78 3.05 6.30
CA ALA A 29 -2.96 2.66 7.44
C ALA A 29 -3.73 1.80 8.44
N SER A 30 -5.05 2.03 8.55
CA SER A 30 -5.95 1.22 9.37
C SER A 30 -6.00 -0.24 8.95
N ASP A 31 -5.83 -0.56 7.67
CA ASP A 31 -5.85 -1.95 7.18
C ASP A 31 -4.57 -2.68 7.58
N PHE A 32 -3.42 -2.00 7.55
CA PHE A 32 -2.16 -2.52 8.06
C PHE A 32 -2.20 -2.72 9.57
N LEU A 33 -2.79 -1.76 10.30
CA LEU A 33 -2.98 -1.86 11.76
C LEU A 33 -3.99 -2.95 12.16
N ALA A 34 -4.94 -3.30 11.28
CA ALA A 34 -5.87 -4.40 11.50
C ALA A 34 -5.17 -5.76 11.46
N LEU A 35 -4.12 -5.89 10.64
CA LEU A 35 -3.25 -7.07 10.60
C LEU A 35 -2.24 -7.06 11.75
N ASP A 36 -1.65 -5.91 12.02
CA ASP A 36 -0.66 -5.76 13.07
C ASP A 36 -0.72 -4.38 13.74
N SER A 37 -1.34 -4.36 14.93
CA SER A 37 -1.51 -3.14 15.71
C SER A 37 -0.22 -2.58 16.33
N SER A 38 0.91 -3.29 16.24
CA SER A 38 2.20 -2.85 16.79
C SER A 38 2.99 -1.95 15.84
N LEU A 39 2.56 -1.80 14.59
CA LEU A 39 3.28 -1.05 13.57
C LEU A 39 3.39 0.44 13.91
N THR A 40 4.58 0.99 13.71
CA THR A 40 4.80 2.44 13.74
C THR A 40 4.38 3.08 12.41
N GLU A 41 4.29 4.40 12.36
CA GLU A 41 3.98 5.12 11.12
C GLU A 41 5.02 4.83 10.01
N ASP A 42 6.30 4.72 10.38
CA ASP A 42 7.38 4.43 9.44
C ASP A 42 7.31 2.97 8.94
N ASP A 43 6.96 2.00 9.80
CA ASP A 43 6.74 0.61 9.37
C ASP A 43 5.58 0.51 8.37
N ILE A 44 4.49 1.25 8.60
CA ILE A 44 3.33 1.28 7.71
C ILE A 44 3.70 1.90 6.37
N ASP A 45 4.41 3.04 6.37
CA ASP A 45 4.83 3.71 5.13
C ASP A 45 5.74 2.79 4.29
N ALA A 46 6.70 2.13 4.93
CA ALA A 46 7.59 1.17 4.29
C ALA A 46 6.83 -0.06 3.74
N ALA A 47 5.93 -0.63 4.53
CA ALA A 47 5.14 -1.81 4.12
C ALA A 47 4.19 -1.46 2.96
N MET A 48 3.59 -0.26 2.97
CA MET A 48 2.77 0.22 1.87
C MET A 48 3.57 0.44 0.59
N GLU A 49 4.78 0.99 0.70
CA GLU A 49 5.67 1.18 -0.46
C GLU A 49 6.08 -0.17 -1.05
N LEU A 50 6.47 -1.11 -0.19
CA LEU A 50 6.82 -2.48 -0.60
C LEU A 50 5.63 -3.19 -1.26
N ALA A 51 4.45 -3.16 -0.63
CA ALA A 51 3.25 -3.77 -1.17
C ALA A 51 2.84 -3.19 -2.53
N GLN A 52 2.97 -1.86 -2.70
CA GLN A 52 2.70 -1.18 -3.97
C GLN A 52 3.73 -1.53 -5.05
N HIS A 53 5.01 -1.71 -4.69
CA HIS A 53 6.07 -2.03 -5.63
C HIS A 53 6.04 -3.50 -6.09
N CYS A 54 5.72 -4.41 -5.16
CA CYS A 54 5.72 -5.85 -5.39
C CYS A 54 4.33 -6.42 -5.74
N HIS A 55 3.37 -5.58 -6.11
CA HIS A 55 2.04 -6.02 -6.50
C HIS A 55 2.07 -6.90 -7.76
N ASP A 56 1.72 -8.19 -7.61
CA ASP A 56 1.50 -9.15 -8.69
C ASP A 56 0.00 -9.27 -9.00
N ALA A 57 -0.37 -9.19 -10.28
CA ALA A 57 -1.76 -9.32 -10.72
C ALA A 57 -2.31 -10.76 -10.60
N ASN A 58 -1.45 -11.78 -10.51
CA ASN A 58 -1.86 -13.17 -10.33
C ASN A 58 -2.33 -13.44 -8.90
N ASP A 59 -1.74 -12.77 -7.91
CA ASP A 59 -2.06 -12.92 -6.49
C ASP A 59 -3.05 -11.84 -6.02
N GLY A 60 -2.94 -10.64 -6.60
CA GLY A 60 -3.79 -9.49 -6.33
C GLY A 60 -3.43 -8.74 -5.05
N PHE A 61 -3.88 -7.49 -4.97
CA PHE A 61 -3.65 -6.65 -3.80
C PHE A 61 -4.66 -6.98 -2.68
N ASN A 62 -4.34 -7.96 -1.83
CA ASN A 62 -5.23 -8.54 -0.82
C ASN A 62 -4.59 -8.61 0.58
N TRP A 63 -5.34 -9.04 1.61
CA TRP A 63 -4.87 -9.15 3.00
C TRP A 63 -3.59 -9.96 3.18
N SER A 64 -3.44 -11.08 2.46
CA SER A 64 -2.23 -11.91 2.53
C SER A 64 -1.01 -11.17 1.96
N HIS A 65 -1.20 -10.38 0.89
CA HIS A 65 -0.14 -9.53 0.33
C HIS A 65 0.27 -8.41 1.29
N LEU A 66 -0.69 -7.79 1.99
CA LEU A 66 -0.40 -6.79 3.02
C LEU A 66 0.39 -7.41 4.19
N GLN A 67 0.00 -8.60 4.66
CA GLN A 67 0.72 -9.30 5.73
C GLN A 67 2.14 -9.67 5.29
N TRP A 68 2.33 -10.14 4.06
CA TRP A 68 3.66 -10.41 3.52
C TRP A 68 4.55 -9.16 3.55
N ALA A 69 4.03 -8.01 3.11
CA ALA A 69 4.80 -6.77 3.12
C ALA A 69 5.18 -6.32 4.54
N ILE A 70 4.27 -6.49 5.51
CA ILE A 70 4.54 -6.23 6.94
C ILE A 70 5.68 -7.14 7.44
N ASP A 71 5.61 -8.44 7.13
CA ASP A 71 6.60 -9.41 7.57
C ASP A 71 8.00 -9.10 7.01
N GLU A 72 8.08 -8.69 5.75
CA GLU A 72 9.36 -8.33 5.10
C GLU A 72 10.00 -7.07 5.72
N VAL A 73 9.21 -6.03 6.00
CA VAL A 73 9.71 -4.83 6.70
C VAL A 73 10.24 -5.20 8.08
N LYS A 74 9.51 -6.03 8.84
CA LYS A 74 9.94 -6.48 10.17
C LYS A 74 11.19 -7.36 10.16
N ARG A 75 11.45 -8.08 9.07
CA ARG A 75 12.68 -8.87 8.87
C ARG A 75 13.91 -7.99 8.58
N GLY A 76 13.72 -6.68 8.40
CA GLY A 76 14.79 -5.74 8.10
C GLY A 76 15.15 -5.72 6.61
N GLY A 77 14.13 -5.78 5.75
CA GLY A 77 14.27 -5.61 4.30
C GLY A 77 15.08 -4.38 3.88
#